data_AF-A0A7S2GUZ1-F1
#
_entry.id   AF-A0A7S2GUZ1-F1
#
_cell.length_a   1.000
_cell.length_b   1.000
_cell.length_c   1.000
_cell.angle_alpha   90.00
_cell.angle_beta   90.00
_cell.angle_gamma   90.00
#
_symmetry.space_group_name_H-M   'P 1'
#
loop_
_entity.id
_entity.type
_entity.pdbx_description
1 polymer ?
#
loop_
_entity_poly.entity_id
_entity_poly.type
_entity_poly.pdbx_seq_one_letter_code
_entity_poly.pdbx_strand_id
1 'polypeptide(L)'
;MARGSGLKVLDFYRKIPEDFQKQTAVGASLSICAGLFMLILFFVELWAFLATTTDTSVILDTNSDTQLRINFNITMMDLACDFVSVDVYDVLGTNTQNMTKNIEKWQLDENGVKRIFQGRNKEVKEISHDEHHPDIETLHKNGVHAIAIGEDGSFEDFLESHKFSFVNFYAPWCIWCQRLEPTWEAFAERLESLEGTDQELQVDVAKVHCVA
;
A
#
# COMPACT_ATOMS: atom_id res chain seq x y z
N MET A 1 -41.34 4.49 71.14
CA MET A 1 -41.23 5.54 70.11
C MET A 1 -41.00 4.87 68.76
N ALA A 2 -42.05 4.69 67.96
CA ALA A 2 -41.97 4.35 66.53
C ALA A 2 -43.37 4.52 65.93
N ARG A 3 -43.61 5.68 65.32
CA ARG A 3 -44.88 6.06 64.70
C ARG A 3 -44.78 5.75 63.21
N GLY A 4 -45.11 4.52 62.82
CA GLY A 4 -45.18 4.08 61.43
C GLY A 4 -46.62 4.13 60.91
N SER A 5 -47.11 5.32 60.59
CA SER A 5 -48.44 5.53 60.00
C SER A 5 -48.29 5.76 58.50
N GLY A 6 -48.32 4.69 57.70
CA GLY A 6 -48.17 4.84 56.24
C GLY A 6 -48.53 3.64 55.36
N LEU A 7 -48.69 2.44 55.91
CA LEU A 7 -48.90 1.21 55.12
C LEU A 7 -50.34 0.68 55.10
N LYS A 8 -51.32 1.41 55.65
CA LYS A 8 -52.72 0.94 55.72
C LYS A 8 -53.46 0.91 54.37
N VAL A 9 -52.83 1.37 53.29
CA VAL A 9 -53.45 1.50 51.94
C VAL A 9 -53.01 0.38 50.98
N LEU A 10 -52.04 -0.47 51.34
CA LEU A 10 -51.48 -1.52 50.46
C LEU A 10 -51.95 -2.94 50.82
N ASP A 11 -53.06 -3.08 51.55
CA ASP A 11 -53.62 -4.38 51.93
C ASP A 11 -54.78 -4.75 51.00
N PHE A 12 -54.45 -5.39 49.86
CA PHE A 12 -55.39 -5.69 48.77
C PHE A 12 -56.31 -6.91 49.05
N TYR A 13 -56.20 -7.53 50.23
CA TYR A 13 -56.94 -8.75 50.59
C TYR A 13 -58.06 -8.50 51.60
N ARG A 14 -59.20 -9.20 51.42
CA ARG A 14 -60.35 -9.18 52.32
C ARG A 14 -59.95 -9.80 53.67
N LYS A 15 -59.95 -9.00 54.73
CA LYS A 15 -59.64 -9.48 56.09
C LYS A 15 -60.64 -10.54 56.54
N ILE A 16 -60.10 -11.67 56.98
CA ILE A 16 -60.86 -12.78 57.57
C ILE A 16 -61.06 -12.44 59.06
N PRO A 17 -62.23 -12.72 59.67
CA PRO A 17 -62.47 -12.48 61.09
C PRO A 17 -61.41 -13.16 61.97
N GLU A 18 -60.93 -12.42 62.99
CA GLU A 18 -59.77 -12.79 63.82
C GLU A 18 -59.96 -14.10 64.61
N ASP A 19 -61.21 -14.54 64.81
CA ASP A 19 -61.56 -15.76 65.55
C ASP A 19 -61.13 -17.07 64.86
N PHE A 20 -60.80 -17.02 63.56
CA PHE A 20 -60.32 -18.18 62.79
C PHE A 20 -58.81 -18.13 62.48
N GLN A 21 -58.08 -17.10 62.94
CA GLN A 21 -56.68 -16.90 62.61
C GLN A 21 -55.79 -16.87 63.86
N LYS A 22 -54.98 -17.91 64.07
CA LYS A 22 -53.87 -17.83 65.03
C LYS A 22 -52.66 -17.17 64.37
N GLN A 23 -52.25 -16.00 64.87
CA GLN A 23 -51.01 -15.35 64.44
C GLN A 23 -49.81 -16.21 64.86
N THR A 24 -49.05 -16.71 63.89
CA THR A 24 -47.83 -17.47 64.14
C THR A 24 -46.62 -16.62 63.78
N ALA A 25 -45.74 -16.39 64.75
CA ALA A 25 -44.49 -15.64 64.53
C ALA A 25 -43.60 -16.30 63.46
N VAL A 26 -43.67 -17.63 63.35
CA VAL A 26 -42.94 -18.44 62.35
C VAL A 26 -43.47 -18.23 60.93
N GLY A 27 -44.79 -18.06 60.76
CA GLY A 27 -45.37 -17.74 59.45
C GLY A 27 -44.95 -16.36 58.97
N ALA A 28 -44.96 -15.38 59.88
CA ALA A 28 -44.50 -14.03 59.58
C ALA A 28 -43.01 -13.98 59.20
N SER A 29 -42.14 -14.69 59.94
CA SER A 29 -40.70 -14.73 59.59
C SER A 29 -40.45 -15.40 58.25
N LEU A 30 -41.14 -16.50 57.94
CA LEU A 30 -41.02 -17.20 56.66
C LEU A 30 -41.43 -16.30 55.48
N SER A 31 -42.53 -15.55 55.61
CA SER A 31 -42.99 -14.62 54.56
C SER A 31 -42.02 -13.45 54.35
N ILE A 32 -41.42 -12.92 55.41
CA ILE A 32 -40.41 -11.85 55.31
C ILE A 32 -39.15 -12.38 54.61
N CYS A 33 -38.67 -13.57 55.00
CA CYS A 33 -37.51 -14.20 54.36
C CYS A 33 -37.77 -14.49 52.87
N ALA A 34 -38.95 -15.01 52.52
CA ALA A 34 -39.32 -15.25 51.13
C ALA A 34 -39.41 -13.95 50.32
N GLY A 35 -39.99 -12.89 50.88
CA GLY A 35 -40.04 -11.57 50.23
C GLY A 35 -38.65 -10.97 50.00
N LEU A 36 -37.75 -11.07 50.99
CA LEU A 36 -36.35 -10.66 50.85
C LEU A 36 -35.62 -11.45 49.77
N PHE A 37 -35.81 -12.77 49.73
CA PHE A 37 -35.19 -13.63 48.73
C PHE A 37 -35.65 -13.29 47.31
N MET A 38 -36.96 -13.09 47.12
CA MET A 38 -37.54 -12.68 45.83
C MET A 38 -37.02 -11.29 45.40
N LEU A 39 -36.85 -10.36 46.34
CA LEU A 39 -36.31 -9.03 46.09
C LEU A 39 -34.83 -9.09 45.70
N ILE A 40 -34.02 -9.92 46.36
CA ILE A 40 -32.62 -10.14 46.01
C ILE A 40 -32.50 -10.73 44.60
N LEU A 41 -33.28 -11.77 44.27
CA LEU A 41 -33.27 -12.37 42.93
C LEU A 41 -33.66 -11.36 41.85
N PHE A 42 -34.68 -10.52 42.12
CA PHE A 42 -35.07 -9.46 41.19
C PHE A 42 -33.93 -8.49 40.90
N PHE A 43 -33.20 -8.04 41.93
CA PHE A 43 -32.07 -7.12 41.72
C PHE A 43 -30.89 -7.78 41.01
N VAL A 44 -30.63 -9.07 41.24
CA VAL A 44 -29.57 -9.82 40.53
C VAL A 44 -29.90 -9.95 39.04
N GLU A 45 -31.11 -10.38 38.70
CA GLU A 45 -31.55 -10.51 37.30
C GLU A 45 -31.61 -9.14 36.60
N LEU A 46 -32.10 -8.11 37.29
CA LEU A 46 -32.14 -6.75 36.75
C LEU A 46 -30.72 -6.24 36.45
N TRP A 47 -29.76 -6.51 37.34
CA TRP A 47 -28.37 -6.13 37.13
C TRP A 47 -27.74 -6.91 35.97
N ALA A 48 -28.03 -8.21 35.86
CA ALA A 48 -27.60 -9.03 34.73
C ALA A 48 -28.20 -8.56 33.40
N PHE A 49 -29.46 -8.13 33.39
CA PHE A 49 -30.12 -7.56 32.22
C PHE A 49 -29.57 -6.18 31.82
N LEU A 50 -29.21 -5.35 32.81
CA LEU A 50 -28.57 -4.05 32.59
C LEU A 50 -27.10 -4.18 32.18
N ALA A 51 -26.46 -5.33 32.41
CA ALA A 51 -25.11 -5.58 31.96
C ALA A 51 -25.08 -5.72 30.43
N THR A 52 -24.27 -4.89 29.78
CA THR A 52 -24.04 -5.00 28.33
C THR A 52 -23.23 -6.25 28.04
N THR A 53 -23.83 -7.22 27.36
CA THR A 53 -23.11 -8.31 26.70
C THR A 53 -22.76 -7.90 25.27
N THR A 54 -21.51 -8.15 24.87
CA THR A 54 -21.03 -7.85 23.52
C THR A 54 -21.15 -9.11 22.68
N ASP A 55 -22.15 -9.17 21.81
CA ASP A 55 -22.27 -10.22 20.79
C ASP A 55 -21.50 -9.80 19.53
N THR A 56 -20.40 -10.50 19.25
CA THR A 56 -19.66 -10.32 18.00
C THR A 56 -20.32 -11.14 16.91
N SER A 57 -21.15 -10.53 16.08
CA SER A 57 -21.66 -11.16 14.86
C SER A 57 -20.74 -10.87 13.67
N VAL A 58 -20.47 -11.89 12.87
CA VAL A 58 -19.73 -11.77 11.62
C VAL A 58 -20.70 -11.34 10.54
N ILE A 59 -20.50 -10.15 9.99
CA ILE A 59 -21.30 -9.61 8.89
C ILE A 59 -20.48 -9.81 7.60
N LEU A 60 -21.16 -10.20 6.52
CA LEU A 60 -20.54 -10.26 5.21
C LEU A 60 -20.16 -8.83 4.79
N ASP A 61 -18.89 -8.60 4.51
CA ASP A 61 -18.45 -7.31 3.98
C ASP A 61 -19.16 -7.10 2.63
N THR A 62 -19.94 -6.02 2.55
CA THR A 62 -20.68 -5.64 1.33
C THR A 62 -19.87 -4.69 0.45
N ASN A 63 -18.60 -4.45 0.81
CA ASN A 63 -17.68 -3.70 -0.02
C ASN A 63 -17.49 -4.41 -1.37
N SER A 64 -17.75 -3.68 -2.45
CA SER A 64 -17.68 -4.16 -3.83
C SER A 64 -16.27 -4.13 -4.41
N ASP A 65 -15.26 -3.74 -3.63
CA ASP A 65 -13.88 -3.68 -4.10
C ASP A 65 -13.36 -5.09 -4.39
N THR A 66 -12.85 -5.27 -5.60
CA THR A 66 -12.34 -6.56 -6.08
C THR A 66 -10.97 -6.90 -5.52
N GLN A 67 -10.32 -5.97 -4.80
CA GLN A 67 -8.96 -6.10 -4.28
C GLN A 67 -8.87 -5.63 -2.82
N LEU A 68 -8.11 -6.36 -2.01
CA LEU A 68 -7.82 -5.98 -0.63
C LEU A 68 -6.65 -4.99 -0.58
N ARG A 69 -6.83 -3.83 0.05
CA ARG A 69 -5.75 -2.86 0.23
C ARG A 69 -4.86 -3.23 1.43
N ILE A 70 -3.63 -3.66 1.15
CA ILE A 70 -2.63 -4.00 2.18
C ILE A 70 -1.58 -2.88 2.25
N ASN A 71 -1.46 -2.24 3.42
CA ASN A 71 -0.41 -1.26 3.69
C ASN A 71 0.64 -1.90 4.59
N PHE A 72 1.90 -1.92 4.16
CA PHE A 72 3.02 -2.43 4.96
C PHE A 72 4.22 -1.48 4.89
N ASN A 73 5.00 -1.45 5.97
CA ASN A 73 6.24 -0.71 6.07
C ASN A 73 7.27 -1.61 6.76
N ILE A 74 8.21 -2.16 5.99
CA ILE A 74 9.21 -3.12 6.45
C ILE A 74 10.60 -2.57 6.14
N THR A 75 11.50 -2.62 7.13
CA THR A 75 12.89 -2.19 7.01
C THR A 75 13.82 -3.40 7.03
N MET A 76 14.73 -3.48 6.05
CA MET A 76 15.74 -4.53 5.96
C MET A 76 17.13 -3.88 5.93
N MET A 77 17.95 -4.12 6.95
CA MET A 77 19.27 -3.47 7.08
C MET A 77 20.34 -4.10 6.19
N ASP A 78 20.32 -5.43 6.04
CA ASP A 78 21.36 -6.19 5.33
C ASP A 78 20.93 -6.65 3.92
N LEU A 79 19.84 -6.09 3.37
CA LEU A 79 19.35 -6.43 2.03
C LEU A 79 19.23 -5.18 1.16
N ALA A 80 19.89 -5.19 0.01
CA ALA A 80 19.77 -4.09 -0.95
C ALA A 80 18.39 -4.08 -1.64
N CYS A 81 17.89 -2.89 -1.96
CA CYS A 81 16.58 -2.69 -2.58
C CYS A 81 16.40 -3.38 -3.94
N ASP A 82 17.50 -3.61 -4.67
CA ASP A 82 17.48 -4.24 -6.00
C ASP A 82 17.12 -5.73 -5.93
N PHE A 83 17.41 -6.38 -4.79
CA PHE A 83 17.13 -7.80 -4.58
C PHE A 83 15.83 -8.08 -3.85
N VAL A 84 15.17 -7.06 -3.29
CA VAL A 84 13.91 -7.26 -2.58
C VAL A 84 12.75 -7.38 -3.59
N SER A 85 11.98 -8.44 -3.51
CA SER A 85 10.74 -8.62 -4.26
C SER A 85 9.55 -8.74 -3.32
N VAL A 86 8.37 -8.40 -3.81
CA VAL A 86 7.11 -8.58 -3.09
C VAL A 86 6.22 -9.45 -3.96
N ASP A 87 5.86 -10.61 -3.42
CA ASP A 87 5.05 -11.61 -4.11
C ASP A 87 3.74 -11.80 -3.35
N VAL A 88 2.62 -11.84 -4.06
CA VAL A 88 1.28 -12.01 -3.50
C VAL A 88 0.70 -13.33 -3.98
N TYR A 89 0.31 -14.16 -3.01
CA TYR A 89 -0.30 -15.47 -3.23
C TYR A 89 -1.65 -15.53 -2.53
N ASP A 90 -2.71 -15.83 -3.27
CA ASP A 90 -4.06 -16.08 -2.74
C ASP A 90 -4.44 -17.56 -2.93
N VAL A 91 -5.29 -18.09 -2.05
CA VAL A 91 -5.91 -19.43 -2.18
C VAL A 91 -6.81 -19.54 -3.42
N LEU A 92 -7.28 -18.41 -3.94
CA LEU A 92 -8.04 -18.33 -5.19
C LEU A 92 -7.17 -18.48 -6.45
N GLY A 93 -5.85 -18.65 -6.29
CA GLY A 93 -4.92 -18.90 -7.39
C GLY A 93 -4.43 -17.65 -8.10
N THR A 94 -4.72 -16.45 -7.58
CA THR A 94 -4.06 -15.22 -8.03
C THR A 94 -2.63 -15.22 -7.46
N ASN A 95 -1.67 -15.24 -8.37
CA ASN A 95 -0.25 -15.26 -8.05
C ASN A 95 0.40 -14.12 -8.81
N THR A 96 0.83 -13.09 -8.09
CA THR A 96 1.53 -11.95 -8.66
C THR A 96 2.93 -11.91 -8.07
N GLN A 97 3.93 -12.18 -8.91
CA GLN A 97 5.34 -12.14 -8.53
C GLN A 97 5.95 -10.78 -8.90
N ASN A 98 6.95 -10.35 -8.13
CA ASN A 98 7.70 -9.11 -8.33
C ASN A 98 6.79 -7.89 -8.49
N MET A 99 5.81 -7.75 -7.60
CA MET A 99 4.91 -6.61 -7.61
C MET A 99 5.73 -5.32 -7.41
N THR A 100 5.64 -4.41 -8.38
CA THR A 100 6.35 -3.12 -8.36
C THR A 100 5.37 -1.95 -8.25
N LYS A 101 4.09 -2.17 -8.58
CA LYS A 101 3.05 -1.15 -8.49
C LYS A 101 2.81 -0.76 -7.05
N ASN A 102 2.86 0.55 -6.78
CA ASN A 102 2.56 1.15 -5.48
C ASN A 102 3.50 0.70 -4.35
N ILE A 103 4.70 0.21 -4.69
CA ILE A 103 5.74 -0.18 -3.73
C ILE A 103 6.92 0.76 -3.91
N GLU A 104 7.21 1.53 -2.86
CA GLU A 104 8.36 2.42 -2.82
C GLU A 104 9.49 1.79 -2.03
N LYS A 105 10.66 1.68 -2.65
CA LYS A 105 11.87 1.17 -2.02
C LYS A 105 12.81 2.31 -1.73
N TRP A 106 13.25 2.41 -0.48
CA TRP A 106 14.14 3.46 -0.01
C TRP A 106 15.45 2.84 0.46
N GLN A 107 16.59 3.39 0.04
CA GLN A 107 17.87 3.01 0.63
C GLN A 107 17.94 3.54 2.07
N LEU A 108 18.49 2.74 2.98
CA LEU A 108 18.66 3.07 4.38
C LEU A 108 20.11 3.44 4.69
N ASP A 109 20.30 4.35 5.64
CA ASP A 109 21.57 4.64 6.30
C ASP A 109 21.95 3.55 7.31
N GLU A 110 23.20 3.55 7.79
CA GLU A 110 23.65 2.67 8.89
C GLU A 110 22.76 2.75 10.14
N ASN A 111 22.09 3.89 10.34
CA ASN A 111 21.15 4.12 11.44
C ASN A 111 19.71 3.64 11.15
N GLY A 112 19.46 3.01 9.99
CA GLY A 112 18.13 2.55 9.57
C GLY A 112 17.18 3.66 9.14
N VAL A 113 17.70 4.84 8.82
CA VAL A 113 16.93 6.02 8.38
C VAL A 113 16.97 6.10 6.85
N LYS A 114 15.87 6.50 6.21
CA LYS A 114 15.81 6.69 4.76
C LYS A 114 16.82 7.73 4.28
N ARG A 115 17.63 7.38 3.27
CA ARG A 115 18.45 8.34 2.54
C ARG A 115 17.58 9.15 1.58
N ILE A 116 17.37 10.43 1.88
CA ILE A 116 16.76 11.38 0.94
C ILE A 116 17.90 11.94 0.08
N PHE A 117 18.10 11.40 -1.13
CA PHE A 117 19.06 11.96 -2.07
C PHE A 117 18.51 13.26 -2.67
N GLN A 118 19.07 14.39 -2.26
CA GLN A 118 18.72 15.73 -2.71
C GLN A 118 19.28 15.95 -4.13
N GLY A 119 18.64 15.36 -5.15
CA GLY A 119 19.09 15.51 -6.55
C GLY A 119 18.43 14.63 -7.61
N ARG A 120 17.51 13.71 -7.27
CA ARG A 120 16.87 12.81 -8.25
C ARG A 120 15.36 12.66 -8.10
N ASN A 121 14.66 13.71 -7.68
CA ASN A 121 13.20 13.79 -7.88
C ASN A 121 12.86 14.10 -9.35
N LYS A 122 13.42 13.33 -10.29
CA LYS A 122 12.83 13.21 -11.61
C LYS A 122 11.92 12.00 -11.49
N GLU A 123 10.61 12.22 -11.61
CA GLU A 123 9.66 11.13 -11.78
C GLU A 123 10.25 10.18 -12.82
N VAL A 124 10.57 8.96 -12.38
CA VAL A 124 11.01 7.91 -13.28
C VAL A 124 9.77 7.59 -14.10
N LYS A 125 9.64 8.21 -15.28
CA LYS A 125 8.62 7.82 -16.25
C LYS A 125 8.79 6.33 -16.48
N GLU A 126 7.73 5.58 -16.21
CA GLU A 126 7.63 4.17 -16.48
C GLU A 126 8.00 3.94 -17.95
N ILE A 127 8.99 3.08 -18.20
CA ILE A 127 9.33 2.67 -19.57
C ILE A 127 8.19 1.75 -20.00
N SER A 128 7.15 2.29 -20.62
CA SER A 128 6.10 1.47 -21.23
C SER A 128 6.70 0.78 -22.44
N HIS A 129 6.88 -0.54 -22.36
CA HIS A 129 7.32 -1.37 -23.49
C HIS A 129 6.27 -1.50 -24.60
N ASP A 130 5.15 -0.77 -24.50
CA ASP A 130 4.02 -0.80 -25.44
C ASP A 130 4.09 0.28 -26.52
N GLU A 131 5.12 1.13 -26.53
CA GLU A 131 5.31 2.09 -27.62
C GLU A 131 5.96 1.37 -28.81
N HIS A 132 5.22 1.30 -29.91
CA HIS A 132 5.73 0.89 -31.21
C HIS A 132 6.91 1.80 -31.54
N HIS A 133 8.15 1.31 -31.38
CA HIS A 133 9.33 2.09 -31.74
C HIS A 133 9.16 2.59 -33.18
N PRO A 134 9.31 3.90 -33.45
CA PRO A 134 9.26 4.42 -34.80
C PRO A 134 10.28 3.68 -35.67
N ASP A 135 9.88 3.35 -36.88
CA ASP A 135 10.75 2.77 -37.89
C ASP A 135 11.93 3.69 -38.18
N ILE A 136 13.11 3.12 -38.43
CA ILE A 136 14.36 3.87 -38.63
C ILE A 136 14.21 4.89 -39.79
N GLU A 137 13.39 4.58 -40.80
CA GLU A 137 13.08 5.48 -41.92
C GLU A 137 12.33 6.75 -41.49
N THR A 138 11.48 6.70 -40.45
CA THR A 138 10.79 7.89 -39.96
C THR A 138 11.67 8.73 -39.05
N LEU A 139 12.56 8.12 -38.28
CA LEU A 139 13.54 8.81 -37.43
C LEU A 139 14.54 9.63 -38.27
N HIS A 140 15.02 9.09 -39.38
CA HIS A 140 15.96 9.81 -40.26
C HIS A 140 15.33 10.95 -41.07
N LYS A 141 14.00 11.11 -41.07
CA LYS A 141 13.30 12.10 -41.90
C LYS A 141 13.65 13.55 -41.54
N ASN A 142 14.01 13.80 -40.28
CA ASN A 142 14.39 15.12 -39.77
C ASN A 142 15.86 15.45 -40.01
N GLY A 143 16.66 14.52 -40.58
CA GLY A 143 18.09 14.68 -40.84
C GLY A 143 18.98 14.48 -39.62
N VAL A 144 18.39 14.36 -38.42
CA VAL A 144 19.06 14.13 -37.14
C VAL A 144 19.24 12.62 -36.93
N HIS A 145 20.47 12.18 -36.65
CA HIS A 145 20.81 10.78 -36.44
C HIS A 145 22.11 10.64 -35.64
N ALA A 146 22.34 9.46 -35.05
CA ALA A 146 23.58 9.16 -34.36
C ALA A 146 24.78 9.18 -35.33
N ILE A 147 25.81 9.93 -34.97
CA ILE A 147 27.00 10.15 -35.79
C ILE A 147 27.76 8.82 -35.96
N ALA A 148 27.92 8.36 -37.20
CA ALA A 148 28.67 7.15 -37.50
C ALA A 148 30.17 7.44 -37.53
N ILE A 149 30.91 6.92 -36.56
CA ILE A 149 32.37 7.01 -36.49
C ILE A 149 32.93 5.75 -37.15
N GLY A 150 33.31 5.82 -38.43
CA GLY A 150 33.74 4.62 -39.13
C GLY A 150 34.24 4.71 -40.57
N GLU A 151 34.20 5.85 -41.27
CA GLU A 151 34.68 5.88 -42.67
C GLU A 151 35.79 6.91 -42.97
N ASP A 152 35.96 7.98 -42.17
CA ASP A 152 36.96 9.02 -42.44
C ASP A 152 37.47 9.84 -41.21
N GLY A 153 36.92 9.64 -40.00
CA GLY A 153 37.28 10.39 -38.78
C GLY A 153 37.94 9.56 -37.68
N SER A 154 38.82 10.19 -36.89
CA SER A 154 39.42 9.60 -35.68
C SER A 154 38.43 9.65 -34.51
N PHE A 155 38.28 8.52 -33.81
CA PHE A 155 37.44 8.40 -32.63
C PHE A 155 37.92 9.33 -31.50
N GLU A 156 39.23 9.53 -31.40
CA GLU A 156 39.87 10.42 -30.45
C GLU A 156 39.48 11.88 -30.69
N ASP A 157 39.47 12.36 -31.94
CA ASP A 157 39.06 13.72 -32.28
C ASP A 157 37.59 13.99 -31.89
N PHE A 158 36.73 12.97 -32.02
CA PHE A 158 35.34 13.05 -31.59
C PHE A 158 35.19 13.15 -30.07
N LEU A 159 36.00 12.42 -29.31
CA LEU A 159 35.98 12.49 -27.84
C LEU A 159 36.60 13.79 -27.30
N GLU A 160 37.58 14.37 -27.99
CA GLU A 160 38.20 15.63 -27.58
C GLU A 160 37.34 16.86 -27.89
N SER A 161 36.51 16.79 -28.93
CA SER A 161 35.62 17.89 -29.34
C SER A 161 34.38 18.03 -28.46
N HIS A 162 33.95 16.97 -27.78
CA HIS A 162 32.69 16.96 -27.01
C HIS A 162 32.93 16.68 -25.52
N LYS A 163 32.33 17.50 -24.65
CA LYS A 163 32.51 17.39 -23.19
C LYS A 163 31.92 16.10 -22.62
N PHE A 164 30.81 15.64 -23.20
CA PHE A 164 30.14 14.39 -22.85
C PHE A 164 29.68 13.73 -24.15
N SER A 165 29.98 12.45 -24.29
CA SER A 165 29.59 11.68 -25.48
C SER A 165 28.98 10.35 -25.09
N PHE A 166 27.91 9.98 -25.79
CA PHE A 166 27.35 8.64 -25.75
C PHE A 166 27.80 7.89 -26.99
N VAL A 167 28.43 6.72 -26.80
CA VAL A 167 28.96 5.92 -27.91
C VAL A 167 28.35 4.52 -27.85
N ASN A 168 27.66 4.13 -28.93
CA ASN A 168 27.16 2.77 -29.10
C ASN A 168 28.10 1.95 -29.99
N PHE A 169 28.72 0.95 -29.38
CA PHE A 169 29.58 -0.02 -30.04
C PHE A 169 28.72 -1.18 -30.54
N TYR A 170 28.54 -1.29 -31.86
CA TYR A 170 27.62 -2.24 -32.46
C TYR A 170 28.27 -3.14 -33.51
N ALA A 171 27.60 -4.26 -33.79
CA ALA A 171 27.93 -5.15 -34.90
C ALA A 171 26.67 -5.48 -35.69
N PRO A 172 26.74 -5.54 -37.04
CA PRO A 172 25.57 -5.63 -37.90
C PRO A 172 24.88 -7.00 -37.81
N TRP A 173 25.61 -8.03 -37.36
CA TRP A 173 25.10 -9.38 -37.15
C TRP A 173 24.56 -9.62 -35.73
N CYS A 174 24.65 -8.64 -34.83
CA CYS A 174 24.20 -8.79 -33.46
C CYS A 174 22.71 -8.41 -33.33
N ILE A 175 21.86 -9.40 -33.02
CA ILE A 175 20.42 -9.22 -32.86
C ILE A 175 20.09 -8.21 -31.75
N TRP A 176 20.88 -8.19 -30.68
CA TRP A 176 20.67 -7.23 -29.58
C TRP A 176 21.02 -5.80 -30.01
N CYS A 177 22.05 -5.62 -30.84
CA CYS A 177 22.40 -4.32 -31.41
C CYS A 177 21.31 -3.81 -32.35
N GLN A 178 20.78 -4.68 -33.22
CA GLN A 178 19.67 -4.34 -34.12
C GLN A 178 18.40 -3.92 -33.35
N ARG A 179 18.12 -4.56 -32.20
CA ARG A 179 16.99 -4.17 -31.34
C ARG A 179 17.22 -2.82 -30.66
N LEU A 180 18.47 -2.51 -30.32
CA LEU A 180 18.84 -1.24 -29.69
C LEU A 180 18.85 -0.07 -30.68
N GLU A 181 19.18 -0.33 -31.95
CA GLU A 181 19.32 0.65 -33.03
C GLU A 181 18.18 1.70 -33.08
N PRO A 182 16.89 1.33 -33.17
CA PRO A 182 15.82 2.33 -33.22
C PRO A 182 15.70 3.17 -31.93
N THR A 183 16.03 2.58 -30.77
CA THR A 183 16.04 3.32 -29.49
C THR A 183 17.22 4.27 -29.41
N TRP A 184 18.36 3.89 -29.99
CA TRP A 184 19.57 4.71 -30.03
C TRP A 184 19.42 5.93 -30.95
N GLU A 185 18.82 5.75 -32.13
CA GLU A 185 18.52 6.85 -33.05
C GLU A 185 17.50 7.82 -32.45
N ALA A 186 16.43 7.30 -31.82
CA ALA A 186 15.44 8.14 -31.12
C ALA A 186 16.05 8.91 -29.95
N PHE A 187 17.04 8.33 -29.26
CA PHE A 187 17.79 8.99 -28.19
C PHE A 187 18.64 10.16 -28.72
N ALA A 188 19.31 9.97 -29.87
CA ALA A 188 20.07 11.03 -30.53
C ALA A 188 19.17 12.22 -30.92
N GLU A 189 18.03 11.95 -31.56
CA GLU A 189 17.05 12.98 -31.91
C GLU A 189 16.53 13.74 -30.69
N ARG A 190 16.26 13.00 -29.61
CA ARG A 190 15.75 13.62 -28.38
C ARG A 190 16.79 14.53 -27.74
N LEU A 191 18.06 14.16 -27.75
CA LEU A 191 19.13 14.99 -27.17
C LEU A 191 19.33 16.29 -27.95
N GLU A 192 19.40 16.25 -29.28
CA GLU A 192 19.52 17.45 -30.10
C GLU A 192 18.34 18.42 -29.86
N SER A 193 17.12 17.89 -29.68
CA SER A 193 15.95 18.71 -29.35
C SER A 193 16.04 19.46 -28.01
N LEU A 194 16.90 19.01 -27.09
CA LEU A 194 17.06 19.60 -25.75
C LEU A 194 18.18 20.65 -25.69
N GLU A 195 19.15 20.61 -26.60
CA GLU A 195 20.27 21.56 -26.64
C GLU A 195 19.83 23.03 -26.83
N GLY A 196 18.61 23.26 -27.33
CA GLY A 196 18.03 24.60 -27.48
C GLY A 196 17.54 25.28 -26.18
N THR A 197 17.61 24.62 -25.02
CA THR A 197 16.95 25.10 -23.78
C THR A 197 17.95 25.28 -22.62
N ASP A 198 18.61 26.43 -22.55
CA ASP A 198 19.24 27.09 -21.38
C ASP A 198 20.16 26.27 -20.43
N GLN A 199 20.58 25.06 -20.82
CA GLN A 199 21.63 24.30 -20.15
C GLN A 199 22.68 23.88 -21.18
N GLU A 200 23.84 24.54 -21.09
CA GLU A 200 25.04 24.35 -21.90
C GLU A 200 25.73 23.00 -21.59
N LEU A 201 25.00 21.90 -21.77
CA LEU A 201 25.54 20.55 -21.73
C LEU A 201 25.57 20.04 -23.17
N GLN A 202 26.68 20.28 -23.86
CA GLN A 202 26.96 19.71 -25.19
C GLN A 202 27.13 18.21 -25.02
N VAL A 203 26.15 17.44 -25.53
CA VAL A 203 26.10 15.98 -25.40
C VAL A 203 25.81 15.36 -26.75
N ASP A 204 26.81 14.71 -27.31
CA ASP A 204 26.69 14.11 -28.64
C ASP A 204 26.53 12.59 -28.57
N VAL A 205 25.79 12.06 -29.55
CA VAL A 205 25.50 10.64 -29.66
C VAL A 205 26.13 10.08 -30.92
N ALA A 206 27.01 9.10 -30.74
CA ALA A 206 27.74 8.43 -31.80
C ALA A 206 27.51 6.91 -31.80
N LYS A 207 27.81 6.30 -32.94
CA LYS A 207 27.84 4.84 -33.13
C LYS A 207 29.15 4.42 -33.82
N VAL A 208 29.74 3.34 -33.32
CA VAL A 208 30.99 2.76 -33.83
C VAL A 208 30.73 1.32 -34.25
N HIS A 209 31.10 1.00 -35.48
CA HIS A 209 30.97 -0.35 -36.02
C HIS A 209 32.20 -1.18 -35.63
N CYS A 210 32.05 -2.12 -34.67
CA CYS A 210 33.15 -2.89 -34.08
C CYS A 210 33.80 -3.93 -35.02
N VAL A 211 33.27 -4.08 -36.23
CA VAL A 211 33.67 -5.10 -37.20
C VAL A 211 34.17 -4.45 -38.50
N ALA A 212 34.27 -3.12 -38.53
CA ALA A 212 34.72 -2.35 -39.69
C ALA A 212 36.25 -2.25 -39.68
#